data_AF-A0A850JUP3-F1
#
_entry.id   AF-A0A850JUP3-F1
#
_cell.length_a   1.000
_cell.length_b   1.000
_cell.length_c   1.000
_cell.angle_alpha   90.00
_cell.angle_beta   90.00
_cell.angle_gamma   90.00
#
_symmetry.space_group_name_H-M   'P 1'
#
loop_
_entity.id
_entity.type
_entity.pdbx_description
1 polymer ?
#
loop_
_entity_poly.entity_id
_entity_poly.type
_entity_poly.pdbx_seq_one_letter_code
_entity_poly.pdbx_strand_id
1 'polypeptide(L)'
;MYKEIFKRTLDLLVAKKNILIKALIVPFIILTIIENYLPTDIRSITLGVDNNISNSLPLLLILLSFLISVLMSITVHRILLLPEDKTPTFGILTLSKRELTFMLKVIYMTIFLVLFALILYVGLLFLAKAIFDALFGSFIANIFATASIVFIGISVLVLFSRMSLTFPTIAVDKPIGLFDSLNLTKNHKTLVFFTVVVIPLILATLLGFVYGLAIEFLMALISQKLSVLYSLLNVFITVLIIAFISVTYEYLINHQPIKEEKPINEPEITKTDNSFKISIDERYDLTFESLKEELFNQYSKIGFENITIDKPSSWMIKSSESNESYILLSHKDNFYEVETFNVEEEPILDIKRL
;
A
#
# COMPACT_ATOMS: atom_id res chain seq x y z
N MET A 1 18.60 10.25 9.18
CA MET A 1 17.75 9.05 9.39
C MET A 1 16.81 9.17 10.59
N TYR A 2 16.98 8.49 11.75
CA TYR A 2 15.96 8.47 12.82
C TYR A 2 15.55 9.85 13.36
N LYS A 3 16.54 10.68 13.74
CA LYS A 3 16.32 12.04 14.24
C LYS A 3 15.60 12.92 13.22
N GLU A 4 15.88 12.71 11.94
CA GLU A 4 15.31 13.46 10.83
C GLU A 4 13.86 13.08 10.61
N ILE A 5 13.53 11.79 10.56
CA ILE A 5 12.14 11.30 10.50
C ILE A 5 11.36 11.84 11.70
N PHE A 6 11.90 11.69 12.92
CA PHE A 6 11.24 12.17 14.13
C PHE A 6 10.96 13.68 14.08
N LYS A 7 11.97 14.49 13.75
CA LYS A 7 11.82 15.94 13.65
C LYS A 7 10.82 16.32 12.57
N ARG A 8 10.94 15.72 11.38
CA ARG A 8 10.04 15.96 10.24
C ARG A 8 8.59 15.61 10.58
N THR A 9 8.35 14.51 11.29
CA THR A 9 7.01 14.13 11.78
C THR A 9 6.41 15.21 12.66
N LEU A 10 7.15 15.70 13.66
CA LEU A 10 6.64 16.75 14.55
C LEU A 10 6.45 18.08 13.82
N ASP A 11 7.40 18.47 12.98
CA ASP A 11 7.34 19.70 12.19
C ASP A 11 6.09 19.70 11.28
N LEU A 12 5.81 18.59 10.60
CA LEU A 12 4.63 18.45 9.75
C LEU A 12 3.32 18.48 10.55
N LEU A 13 3.26 17.79 11.69
CA LEU A 13 2.08 17.81 12.56
C LEU A 13 1.78 19.22 13.07
N VAL A 14 2.79 19.98 13.46
CA VAL A 14 2.64 21.37 13.91
C VAL A 14 2.27 22.30 12.76
N ALA A 15 2.92 22.16 11.60
CA ALA A 15 2.65 22.99 10.43
C ALA A 15 1.23 22.77 9.88
N LYS A 16 0.76 21.53 9.86
CA LYS A 16 -0.56 21.14 9.32
C LYS A 16 -1.65 21.05 10.38
N LYS A 17 -1.40 21.46 11.64
CA LYS A 17 -2.32 21.29 12.77
C LYS A 17 -3.74 21.80 12.50
N ASN A 18 -3.87 22.96 11.86
CA ASN A 18 -5.17 23.58 11.60
C ASN A 18 -5.99 22.78 10.58
N ILE A 19 -5.33 22.22 9.58
CA ILE A 19 -5.96 21.40 8.54
C ILE A 19 -6.34 20.04 9.13
N LEU A 20 -5.44 19.43 9.91
CA LEU A 20 -5.70 18.18 10.62
C LEU A 20 -6.89 18.31 11.57
N ILE A 21 -6.94 19.35 12.41
CA ILE A 21 -8.06 19.57 13.33
C ILE A 21 -9.39 19.70 12.57
N LYS A 22 -9.42 20.51 11.50
CA LYS A 22 -10.63 20.69 10.68
C LYS A 22 -11.08 19.38 10.02
N ALA A 23 -10.15 18.60 9.48
CA ALA A 23 -10.47 17.35 8.79
C ALA A 23 -10.87 16.22 9.74
N LEU A 24 -10.39 16.24 11.00
CA LEU A 24 -10.59 15.17 11.97
C LEU A 24 -11.74 15.41 12.94
N ILE A 25 -12.33 16.61 12.97
CA ILE A 25 -13.42 16.92 13.90
C ILE A 25 -14.65 16.02 13.68
N VAL A 26 -14.99 15.74 12.41
CA VAL A 26 -16.12 14.88 12.05
C VAL A 26 -15.84 13.42 12.43
N PRO A 27 -14.71 12.81 12.01
CA PRO A 27 -14.32 11.48 12.50
C PRO A 27 -14.30 11.37 14.02
N PHE A 28 -13.76 12.37 14.72
CA PHE A 28 -13.70 12.39 16.18
C PHE A 28 -15.10 12.35 16.81
N ILE A 29 -16.03 13.19 16.36
CA ILE A 29 -17.41 13.20 16.88
C ILE A 29 -18.08 11.84 16.65
N ILE A 30 -17.95 11.28 15.44
CA ILE A 30 -18.57 9.98 15.11
C ILE A 30 -17.97 8.86 15.98
N LEU A 31 -16.64 8.79 16.12
CA LEU A 31 -15.98 7.80 16.97
C LEU A 31 -16.38 7.96 18.43
N THR A 32 -16.47 9.19 18.94
CA THR A 32 -16.92 9.47 20.31
C THR A 32 -18.36 8.99 20.54
N ILE A 33 -19.26 9.22 19.58
CA ILE A 33 -20.62 8.70 19.63
C ILE A 33 -20.58 7.18 19.68
N ILE A 34 -19.85 6.53 18.76
CA ILE A 34 -19.75 5.08 18.69
C ILE A 34 -19.23 4.49 20.01
N GLU A 35 -18.15 5.05 20.59
CA GLU A 35 -17.56 4.60 21.84
C GLU A 35 -18.54 4.69 23.02
N ASN A 36 -19.40 5.72 23.06
CA ASN A 36 -20.43 5.85 24.10
C ASN A 36 -21.58 4.84 23.97
N TYR A 37 -21.85 4.35 22.76
CA TYR A 37 -22.90 3.36 22.51
C TYR A 37 -22.37 1.92 22.40
N LEU A 38 -21.06 1.72 22.31
CA LEU A 38 -20.45 0.39 22.30
C LEU A 38 -20.51 -0.20 23.73
N PRO A 39 -21.01 -1.43 23.93
CA PRO A 39 -20.94 -2.08 25.22
C PRO A 39 -19.47 -2.23 25.66
N THR A 40 -19.13 -1.78 26.86
CA THR A 40 -17.77 -1.89 27.42
C THR A 40 -17.33 -3.34 27.66
N ASP A 41 -18.27 -4.28 27.74
CA ASP A 41 -17.98 -5.70 27.91
C ASP A 41 -17.81 -6.43 26.59
N ILE A 42 -16.56 -6.53 26.13
CA ILE A 42 -16.14 -7.35 24.97
C ILE A 42 -16.58 -8.83 25.14
N ARG A 43 -16.75 -9.32 26.37
CA ARG A 43 -17.24 -10.67 26.67
C ARG A 43 -18.64 -10.95 26.13
N SER A 44 -19.49 -9.93 26.01
CA SER A 44 -20.84 -10.05 25.42
C SER A 44 -20.82 -10.20 23.89
N ILE A 45 -19.70 -9.88 23.25
CA ILE A 45 -19.54 -9.86 21.78
C ILE A 45 -18.86 -11.16 21.29
N THR A 46 -17.96 -11.75 22.08
CA THR A 46 -17.10 -12.87 21.64
C THR A 46 -17.69 -14.27 21.78
N LEU A 47 -18.75 -14.47 22.55
CA LEU A 47 -19.40 -15.79 22.71
C LEU A 47 -20.91 -15.57 22.77
N GLY A 48 -21.60 -15.80 21.65
CA GLY A 48 -23.06 -15.81 21.57
C GLY A 48 -23.66 -16.94 22.41
N VAL A 49 -23.68 -16.76 23.73
CA VAL A 49 -24.37 -17.64 24.69
C VAL A 49 -25.35 -16.79 25.52
N ASP A 50 -25.98 -15.81 24.89
CA ASP A 50 -27.31 -15.37 25.27
C ASP A 50 -28.14 -15.35 24.00
N ASN A 51 -29.14 -16.23 23.94
CA ASN A 51 -29.94 -16.58 22.76
C ASN A 51 -30.87 -15.45 22.26
N ASN A 52 -30.53 -14.19 22.48
CA ASN A 52 -31.27 -13.04 21.96
C ASN A 52 -30.64 -12.57 20.65
N ILE A 53 -31.20 -13.08 19.56
CA ILE A 53 -30.91 -12.78 18.15
C ILE A 53 -31.11 -11.27 17.80
N SER A 54 -31.46 -10.40 18.75
CA SER A 54 -31.85 -9.00 18.52
C SER A 54 -30.72 -7.96 18.58
N ASN A 55 -29.50 -8.28 19.01
CA ASN A 55 -28.45 -7.27 19.19
C ASN A 55 -27.39 -7.28 18.09
N SER A 56 -27.78 -6.97 16.84
CA SER A 56 -26.85 -6.71 15.72
C SER A 56 -26.17 -5.33 15.79
N LEU A 57 -26.68 -4.44 16.65
CA LEU A 57 -26.18 -3.08 16.85
C LEU A 57 -24.67 -3.00 17.15
N PRO A 58 -24.07 -3.84 18.03
CA PRO A 58 -22.63 -3.78 18.30
C PRO A 58 -21.78 -4.11 17.05
N LEU A 59 -22.20 -5.07 16.22
CA LEU A 59 -21.50 -5.43 14.99
C LEU A 59 -21.54 -4.28 13.98
N LEU A 60 -22.71 -3.63 13.82
CA LEU A 60 -22.86 -2.47 12.96
C LEU A 60 -21.96 -1.31 13.41
N LEU A 61 -21.91 -1.04 14.72
CA LEU A 61 -21.06 0.00 15.29
C LEU A 61 -19.56 -0.29 15.13
N ILE A 62 -19.14 -1.56 15.23
CA ILE A 62 -17.76 -1.98 14.94
C ILE A 62 -17.41 -1.75 13.47
N LEU A 63 -18.29 -2.14 12.55
CA LEU A 63 -18.08 -1.92 11.10
C LEU A 63 -18.01 -0.43 10.78
N LEU A 64 -18.85 0.38 11.40
CA LEU A 64 -18.84 1.83 11.24
C LEU A 64 -17.55 2.45 11.82
N SER A 65 -17.12 2.02 13.01
CA SER A 65 -15.85 2.47 13.61
C SER A 65 -14.65 2.13 12.73
N PHE A 66 -14.63 0.91 12.17
CA PHE A 66 -13.61 0.50 11.22
C PHE A 66 -13.59 1.39 9.97
N LEU A 67 -14.76 1.67 9.38
CA LEU A 67 -14.88 2.53 8.22
C LEU A 67 -14.36 3.94 8.50
N ILE A 68 -14.80 4.55 9.60
CA ILE A 68 -14.36 5.90 9.99
C ILE A 68 -12.86 5.93 10.28
N SER A 69 -12.30 4.88 10.89
CA SER A 69 -10.86 4.75 11.13
C SER A 69 -10.06 4.69 9.83
N VAL A 70 -10.57 3.99 8.81
CA VAL A 70 -9.95 3.95 7.49
C VAL A 70 -10.00 5.32 6.80
N LEU A 71 -11.15 5.98 6.79
CA LEU A 71 -11.31 7.31 6.21
C LEU A 71 -10.40 8.34 6.89
N MET A 72 -10.32 8.27 8.22
CA MET A 72 -9.38 9.06 9.02
C MET A 72 -7.94 8.79 8.58
N SER A 73 -7.56 7.52 8.44
CA SER A 73 -6.20 7.15 8.08
C SER A 73 -5.76 7.67 6.72
N ILE A 74 -6.61 7.50 5.70
CA ILE A 74 -6.39 8.04 4.35
C ILE A 74 -6.26 9.57 4.40
N THR A 75 -7.15 10.23 5.14
CA THR A 75 -7.17 11.69 5.27
C THR A 75 -5.87 12.21 5.89
N VAL A 76 -5.40 11.59 6.97
CA VAL A 76 -4.13 11.97 7.63
C VAL A 76 -2.94 11.74 6.70
N HIS A 77 -2.85 10.57 6.06
CA HIS A 77 -1.79 10.30 5.09
C HIS A 77 -1.74 11.35 3.97
N ARG A 78 -2.90 11.73 3.41
CA ARG A 78 -2.98 12.76 2.35
C ARG A 78 -2.55 14.13 2.85
N ILE A 79 -3.04 14.57 4.01
CA ILE A 79 -2.71 15.90 4.56
C ILE A 79 -1.21 16.05 4.82
N LEU A 80 -0.55 14.96 5.24
CA LEU A 80 0.88 14.98 5.56
C LEU A 80 1.76 14.89 4.31
N LEU A 81 1.32 14.19 3.26
CA LEU A 81 2.15 13.93 2.08
C LEU A 81 1.86 14.83 0.88
N LEU A 82 0.66 15.42 0.79
CA LEU A 82 0.25 16.26 -0.33
C LEU A 82 0.22 17.75 0.03
N PRO A 83 0.40 18.65 -0.95
CA PRO A 83 0.19 20.07 -0.72
C PRO A 83 -1.31 20.38 -0.50
N GLU A 84 -1.58 21.53 0.12
CA GLU A 84 -2.89 21.87 0.70
C GLU A 84 -4.02 21.92 -0.32
N ASP A 85 -3.68 22.30 -1.56
CA ASP A 85 -4.58 22.40 -2.71
C ASP A 85 -5.22 21.06 -3.10
N LYS A 86 -4.57 19.93 -2.76
CA LYS A 86 -5.03 18.57 -3.09
C LYS A 86 -5.68 17.83 -1.92
N THR A 87 -5.93 18.53 -0.81
CA THR A 87 -6.44 17.96 0.43
C THR A 87 -7.90 18.39 0.71
N PRO A 88 -8.78 17.46 1.11
CA PRO A 88 -10.17 17.78 1.43
C PRO A 88 -10.28 18.50 2.78
N THR A 89 -11.10 19.55 2.84
CA THR A 89 -11.20 20.46 3.99
C THR A 89 -11.90 19.87 5.22
N PHE A 90 -12.83 18.93 5.03
CA PHE A 90 -13.64 18.32 6.10
C PHE A 90 -13.46 16.79 6.19
N GLY A 91 -12.34 16.28 5.67
CA GLY A 91 -12.09 14.85 5.54
C GLY A 91 -12.89 14.20 4.40
N ILE A 92 -12.55 12.95 4.09
CA ILE A 92 -13.19 12.19 3.01
C ILE A 92 -14.36 11.39 3.60
N LEU A 93 -15.59 11.70 3.18
CA LEU A 93 -16.80 10.93 3.55
C LEU A 93 -17.38 10.12 2.38
N THR A 94 -16.76 10.20 1.20
CA THR A 94 -17.19 9.49 0.00
C THR A 94 -16.40 8.20 -0.18
N LEU A 95 -17.11 7.10 -0.40
CA LEU A 95 -16.50 5.81 -0.77
C LEU A 95 -16.10 5.84 -2.25
N SER A 96 -14.81 5.94 -2.55
CA SER A 96 -14.28 5.76 -3.89
C SER A 96 -13.47 4.46 -4.00
N LYS A 97 -12.94 4.17 -5.20
CA LYS A 97 -12.07 3.01 -5.42
C LYS A 97 -10.84 3.01 -4.50
N ARG A 98 -10.34 4.18 -4.11
CA ARG A 98 -9.20 4.32 -3.21
C ARG A 98 -9.52 3.79 -1.82
N GLU A 99 -10.63 4.25 -1.22
CA GLU A 99 -11.04 3.85 0.13
C GLU A 99 -11.29 2.34 0.18
N LEU A 100 -11.95 1.79 -0.86
CA LEU A 100 -12.14 0.34 -0.99
C LEU A 100 -10.81 -0.41 -1.09
N THR A 101 -9.86 0.07 -1.91
CA THR A 101 -8.54 -0.54 -2.06
C THR A 101 -7.77 -0.52 -0.74
N PHE A 102 -7.85 0.60 0.00
CA PHE A 102 -7.25 0.74 1.32
C PHE A 102 -7.84 -0.27 2.30
N MET A 103 -9.18 -0.32 2.42
CA MET A 103 -9.88 -1.27 3.29
C MET A 103 -9.50 -2.71 2.97
N LEU A 104 -9.52 -3.08 1.69
CA LEU A 104 -9.12 -4.41 1.24
C LEU A 104 -7.67 -4.71 1.62
N LYS A 105 -6.73 -3.76 1.47
CA LYS A 105 -5.33 -3.99 1.89
C LYS A 105 -5.17 -4.09 3.40
N VAL A 106 -5.93 -3.35 4.20
CA VAL A 106 -5.96 -3.56 5.66
C VAL A 106 -6.42 -4.98 5.98
N ILE A 107 -7.54 -5.43 5.39
CA ILE A 107 -8.08 -6.78 5.61
C ILE A 107 -7.09 -7.86 5.17
N TYR A 108 -6.54 -7.77 3.95
CA TYR A 108 -5.57 -8.74 3.44
C TYR A 108 -4.30 -8.79 4.30
N MET A 109 -3.77 -7.65 4.72
CA MET A 109 -2.60 -7.59 5.59
C MET A 109 -2.91 -8.21 6.96
N THR A 110 -4.06 -7.90 7.56
CA THR A 110 -4.47 -8.49 8.85
C THR A 110 -4.61 -10.00 8.76
N ILE A 111 -5.30 -10.52 7.74
CA ILE A 111 -5.44 -11.97 7.52
C ILE A 111 -4.07 -12.62 7.33
N PHE A 112 -3.20 -12.02 6.50
CA PHE A 112 -1.86 -12.52 6.27
C PHE A 112 -1.03 -12.60 7.56
N LEU A 113 -1.02 -11.53 8.36
CA LEU A 113 -0.27 -11.48 9.61
C LEU A 113 -0.81 -12.47 10.66
N VAL A 114 -2.13 -12.63 10.75
CA VAL A 114 -2.76 -13.61 11.65
C VAL A 114 -2.41 -15.04 11.23
N LEU A 115 -2.50 -15.37 9.93
CA LEU A 115 -2.11 -16.69 9.43
C LEU A 115 -0.62 -16.96 9.65
N PHE A 116 0.24 -15.97 9.41
CA PHE A 116 1.67 -16.07 9.68
C PHE A 116 1.94 -16.35 11.17
N ALA A 117 1.29 -15.60 12.07
CA ALA A 117 1.40 -15.81 13.51
C ALA A 117 0.89 -17.19 13.93
N LEU A 118 -0.23 -17.66 13.36
CA LEU A 118 -0.81 -18.98 13.64
C LEU A 118 0.12 -20.11 13.21
N ILE A 119 0.72 -20.03 12.04
CA ILE A 119 1.68 -21.03 11.54
C ILE A 119 2.88 -21.12 12.49
N LEU A 120 3.43 -19.98 12.92
CA LEU A 120 4.54 -19.97 13.88
C LEU A 120 4.10 -20.48 15.25
N TYR A 121 2.91 -20.11 15.72
CA TYR A 121 2.36 -20.57 16.99
C TYR A 121 2.22 -22.09 17.01
N VAL A 122 1.60 -22.68 15.97
CA VAL A 122 1.46 -24.13 15.87
C VAL A 122 2.82 -24.80 15.73
N GLY A 123 3.70 -24.34 14.84
CA GLY A 123 5.00 -24.96 14.64
C GLY A 123 5.88 -24.93 15.89
N LEU A 124 5.89 -23.81 16.60
CA LEU A 124 6.88 -23.54 17.66
C LEU A 124 6.35 -23.88 19.06
N LEU A 125 5.06 -23.67 19.35
CA LEU A 125 4.49 -23.95 20.68
C LEU A 125 3.81 -25.31 20.77
N PHE A 126 3.11 -25.77 19.73
CA PHE A 126 2.42 -27.05 19.81
C PHE A 126 3.42 -28.21 19.76
N LEU A 127 4.39 -28.16 18.83
CA LEU A 127 5.35 -29.24 18.65
C LEU A 127 6.53 -29.15 19.61
N ALA A 128 7.18 -27.98 19.71
CA ALA A 128 8.41 -27.88 20.48
C ALA A 128 8.18 -27.83 22.00
N LYS A 129 7.07 -27.25 22.51
CA LYS A 129 6.81 -27.24 23.96
C LYS A 129 6.69 -28.64 24.53
N ALA A 130 5.99 -29.55 23.84
CA ALA A 130 5.82 -30.93 24.29
C ALA A 130 7.18 -31.67 24.37
N ILE A 131 8.06 -31.45 23.40
CA ILE A 131 9.42 -32.00 23.39
C ILE A 131 10.25 -31.41 24.54
N PHE A 132 10.21 -30.09 24.74
CA PHE A 132 10.94 -29.43 25.82
C PHE A 132 10.46 -29.86 27.21
N ASP A 133 9.16 -30.08 27.38
CA ASP A 133 8.57 -30.57 28.63
C ASP A 133 9.06 -32.00 28.93
N ALA A 134 9.09 -32.87 27.91
CA ALA A 134 9.58 -34.23 28.04
C ALA A 134 11.10 -34.32 28.32
N LEU A 135 11.91 -33.43 27.73
CA LEU A 135 13.38 -33.49 27.85
C LEU A 135 13.95 -32.70 29.02
N PHE A 136 13.34 -31.56 29.38
CA PHE A 136 13.89 -30.59 30.32
C PHE A 136 12.95 -30.22 31.47
N GLY A 137 11.72 -30.75 31.46
CA GLY A 137 10.69 -30.50 32.47
C GLY A 137 9.91 -29.20 32.27
N SER A 138 8.83 -29.08 33.05
CA SER A 138 7.78 -28.08 32.86
C SER A 138 8.22 -26.63 33.07
N PHE A 139 9.15 -26.38 33.99
CA PHE A 139 9.68 -25.04 34.24
C PHE A 139 10.40 -24.49 33.01
N ILE A 140 11.31 -25.27 32.42
CA ILE A 140 12.07 -24.87 31.23
C ILE A 140 11.14 -24.75 30.01
N ALA A 141 10.19 -25.68 29.86
CA ALA A 141 9.20 -25.62 28.78
C ALA A 141 8.33 -24.36 28.82
N ASN A 142 7.97 -23.87 30.00
CA ASN A 142 7.19 -22.63 30.14
C ASN A 142 8.01 -21.37 29.83
N ILE A 143 9.29 -21.34 30.20
CA ILE A 143 10.20 -20.25 29.80
C ILE A 143 10.36 -20.23 28.28
N PHE A 144 10.60 -21.40 27.67
CA PHE A 144 10.66 -21.55 26.21
C PHE A 144 9.38 -21.06 25.53
N ALA A 145 8.21 -21.47 26.04
CA ALA A 145 6.92 -21.05 25.49
C ALA A 145 6.74 -19.53 25.57
N THR A 146 7.11 -18.91 26.68
CA THR A 146 7.03 -17.46 26.85
C THR A 146 7.96 -16.73 25.88
N ALA A 147 9.22 -17.15 25.77
CA ALA A 147 10.18 -16.59 24.83
C ALA A 147 9.72 -16.74 23.38
N SER A 148 9.09 -17.86 23.05
CA SER A 148 8.52 -18.16 21.73
C SER A 148 7.39 -17.19 21.37
N ILE A 149 6.47 -16.91 22.30
CA ILE A 149 5.38 -15.95 22.09
C ILE A 149 5.95 -14.55 21.81
N VAL A 150 6.95 -14.12 22.59
CA VAL A 150 7.61 -12.83 22.39
C VAL A 150 8.28 -12.77 21.00
N PHE A 151 8.98 -13.84 20.61
CA PHE A 151 9.62 -13.93 19.29
C PHE A 151 8.61 -13.86 18.14
N ILE A 152 7.48 -14.56 18.25
CA ILE A 152 6.39 -14.51 17.26
C ILE A 152 5.85 -13.08 17.16
N GLY A 153 5.57 -12.44 18.30
CA GLY A 153 5.07 -11.06 18.35
C GLY A 153 6.03 -10.07 17.66
N ILE A 154 7.32 -10.14 17.97
CA ILE A 154 8.35 -9.31 17.32
C ILE A 154 8.38 -9.57 15.80
N SER A 155 8.34 -10.83 15.39
CA SER A 155 8.37 -11.21 13.96
C SER A 155 7.18 -10.63 13.19
N VAL A 156 5.98 -10.69 13.77
CA VAL A 156 4.76 -10.08 13.22
C VAL A 156 4.91 -8.57 13.12
N LEU A 157 5.41 -7.90 14.17
CA LEU A 157 5.61 -6.45 14.15
C LEU A 157 6.65 -6.00 13.13
N VAL A 158 7.72 -6.78 12.92
CA VAL A 158 8.71 -6.50 11.86
C VAL A 158 8.06 -6.58 10.48
N LEU A 159 7.25 -7.60 10.21
CA LEU A 159 6.53 -7.71 8.94
C LEU A 159 5.50 -6.59 8.76
N PHE A 160 4.69 -6.31 9.79
CA PHE A 160 3.73 -5.22 9.81
C PHE A 160 4.40 -3.88 9.47
N SER A 161 5.52 -3.56 10.13
CA SER A 161 6.21 -2.28 9.92
C SER A 161 6.56 -2.05 8.45
N ARG A 162 6.97 -3.10 7.74
CA ARG A 162 7.38 -3.05 6.34
C ARG A 162 6.21 -3.03 5.37
N MET A 163 5.14 -3.77 5.68
CA MET A 163 3.93 -3.81 4.85
C MET A 163 3.07 -2.54 5.00
N SER A 164 3.12 -1.89 6.16
CA SER A 164 2.32 -0.71 6.45
C SER A 164 2.60 0.49 5.53
N LEU A 165 3.78 0.53 4.89
CA LEU A 165 4.12 1.60 3.93
C LEU A 165 3.30 1.51 2.64
N THR A 166 2.55 0.43 2.41
CA THR A 166 1.52 0.38 1.36
C THR A 166 0.40 1.40 1.61
N PHE A 167 0.06 1.71 2.87
CA PHE A 167 -1.04 2.63 3.20
C PHE A 167 -0.84 4.08 2.71
N PRO A 168 0.31 4.74 2.96
CA PRO A 168 0.55 6.08 2.42
C PRO A 168 0.51 6.08 0.88
N THR A 169 0.96 5.01 0.22
CA THR A 169 0.97 4.92 -1.26
C THR A 169 -0.45 4.91 -1.84
N ILE A 170 -1.37 4.19 -1.19
CA ILE A 170 -2.78 4.15 -1.58
C ILE A 170 -3.42 5.52 -1.34
N ALA A 171 -3.09 6.17 -0.23
CA ALA A 171 -3.66 7.47 0.12
C ALA A 171 -3.30 8.58 -0.89
N VAL A 172 -2.09 8.54 -1.46
CA VAL A 172 -1.59 9.49 -2.49
C VAL A 172 -1.86 9.04 -3.93
N ASP A 173 -2.78 8.10 -4.15
CA ASP A 173 -3.21 7.61 -5.46
C ASP A 173 -2.08 6.97 -6.30
N LYS A 174 -1.05 6.41 -5.63
CA LYS A 174 0.05 5.64 -6.25
C LYS A 174 0.18 4.25 -5.59
N PRO A 175 -0.86 3.39 -5.62
CA PRO A 175 -0.91 2.18 -4.83
C PRO A 175 0.19 1.18 -5.25
N ILE A 176 0.95 0.70 -4.27
CA ILE A 176 1.89 -0.42 -4.47
C ILE A 176 1.36 -1.70 -3.80
N GLY A 177 1.81 -2.86 -4.24
CA GLY A 177 1.52 -4.12 -3.59
C GLY A 177 2.20 -4.27 -2.22
N LEU A 178 1.70 -5.20 -1.39
CA LEU A 178 2.34 -5.54 -0.11
C LEU A 178 3.77 -6.06 -0.31
N PHE A 179 3.99 -6.84 -1.36
CA PHE A 179 5.32 -7.36 -1.72
C PHE A 179 6.25 -6.25 -2.22
N ASP A 180 5.72 -5.28 -2.97
CA ASP A 180 6.51 -4.11 -3.41
C ASP A 180 6.96 -3.28 -2.22
N SER A 181 6.12 -3.13 -1.20
CA SER A 181 6.48 -2.48 0.07
C SER A 181 7.57 -3.24 0.82
N LEU A 182 7.57 -4.57 0.79
CA LEU A 182 8.68 -5.37 1.32
C LEU A 182 9.97 -5.10 0.53
N ASN A 183 9.89 -4.99 -0.80
CA ASN A 183 11.06 -4.72 -1.62
C ASN A 183 11.61 -3.29 -1.38
N LEU A 184 10.73 -2.30 -1.28
CA LEU A 184 11.05 -0.90 -0.93
C LEU A 184 11.86 -0.80 0.38
N THR A 185 11.52 -1.65 1.35
CA THR A 185 12.11 -1.64 2.70
C THR A 185 13.28 -2.61 2.89
N LYS A 186 13.71 -3.33 1.83
CA LYS A 186 14.68 -4.42 1.94
C LYS A 186 16.01 -4.00 2.58
N ASN A 187 16.48 -2.79 2.28
CA ASN A 187 17.75 -2.25 2.79
C ASN A 187 17.58 -1.40 4.07
N HIS A 188 16.34 -1.19 4.52
CA HIS A 188 16.01 -0.27 5.62
C HIS A 188 15.16 -0.96 6.72
N LYS A 189 15.25 -2.28 6.86
CA LYS A 189 14.41 -3.08 7.77
C LYS A 189 14.40 -2.55 9.20
N THR A 190 15.58 -2.29 9.76
CA THR A 190 15.73 -1.77 11.13
C THR A 190 15.18 -0.36 11.25
N LEU A 191 15.48 0.51 10.27
CA LEU A 191 14.98 1.89 10.24
C LEU A 191 13.44 1.92 10.29
N VAL A 192 12.81 1.13 9.42
CA VAL A 192 11.35 1.04 9.31
C VAL A 192 10.74 0.48 10.58
N PHE A 193 11.30 -0.60 11.15
CA PHE A 193 10.79 -1.18 12.39
C PHE A 193 10.80 -0.17 13.54
N PHE A 194 11.91 0.54 13.74
CA PHE A 194 12.01 1.50 14.84
C PHE A 194 11.10 2.72 14.63
N THR A 195 11.02 3.24 13.41
CA THR A 195 10.26 4.46 13.13
C THR A 195 8.76 4.23 13.03
N VAL A 196 8.32 3.07 12.55
CA VAL A 196 6.90 2.73 12.40
C VAL A 196 6.31 2.05 13.64
N VAL A 197 7.11 1.29 14.38
CA VAL A 197 6.61 0.50 15.53
C VAL A 197 7.17 1.05 16.84
N VAL A 198 8.49 1.01 17.04
CA VAL A 198 9.08 1.24 18.37
C VAL A 198 8.86 2.68 18.86
N ILE A 199 9.19 3.67 18.05
CA ILE A 199 9.06 5.09 18.43
C ILE A 199 7.58 5.46 18.66
N PRO A 200 6.64 5.19 17.72
CA PRO A 200 5.24 5.48 17.94
C PRO A 200 4.65 4.76 19.14
N LEU A 201 5.05 3.51 19.39
CA LEU A 201 4.59 2.74 20.56
C LEU A 201 5.06 3.35 21.88
N ILE A 202 6.33 3.75 21.97
CA ILE A 202 6.86 4.44 23.16
C ILE A 202 6.11 5.75 23.40
N LEU A 203 5.94 6.57 22.35
CA LEU A 203 5.21 7.84 22.47
C LEU A 203 3.75 7.63 22.85
N ALA A 204 3.06 6.69 22.19
CA ALA A 204 1.66 6.36 22.49
C ALA A 204 1.51 5.89 23.94
N THR A 205 2.44 5.06 24.42
CA THR A 205 2.44 4.58 25.82
C THR A 205 2.67 5.71 26.81
N LEU A 206 3.64 6.60 26.55
CA LEU A 206 3.93 7.75 27.40
C LEU A 206 2.75 8.74 27.43
N LEU A 207 2.17 9.07 26.28
CA LEU A 207 1.00 9.94 26.17
C LEU A 207 -0.21 9.31 26.83
N GLY A 208 -0.46 8.03 26.56
CA GLY A 208 -1.54 7.24 27.17
C GLY A 208 -1.43 7.20 28.70
N PHE A 209 -0.23 7.02 29.23
CA PHE A 209 -0.01 7.02 30.68
C PHE A 209 -0.22 8.41 31.29
N VAL A 210 0.45 9.45 30.78
CA VAL A 210 0.40 10.80 31.35
C VAL A 210 -1.01 11.40 31.25
N TYR A 211 -1.61 11.36 30.06
CA TYR A 211 -2.94 11.92 29.84
C TYR A 211 -4.04 11.00 30.37
N GLY A 212 -3.85 9.68 30.35
CA GLY A 212 -4.77 8.72 30.95
C GLY A 212 -4.94 8.99 32.44
N LEU A 213 -3.84 9.13 33.19
CA LEU A 213 -3.90 9.48 34.62
C LEU A 213 -4.59 10.82 34.87
N ALA A 214 -4.32 11.82 34.04
CA ALA A 214 -4.97 13.13 34.15
C ALA A 214 -6.49 13.03 33.90
N ILE A 215 -6.91 12.27 32.90
CA ILE A 215 -8.32 12.04 32.56
C ILE A 215 -9.02 11.28 33.69
N GLU A 216 -8.42 10.21 34.22
CA GLU A 216 -8.96 9.44 35.35
C GLU A 216 -9.17 10.33 36.57
N PHE A 217 -8.18 11.16 36.88
CA PHE A 217 -8.26 12.12 37.98
C PHE A 217 -9.41 13.11 37.78
N LEU A 218 -9.55 13.69 36.58
CA LEU A 218 -10.65 14.60 36.25
C LEU A 218 -12.02 13.89 36.31
N MET A 219 -12.09 12.65 35.85
CA MET A 219 -13.33 11.85 35.90
C MET A 219 -13.76 11.53 37.33
N ALA A 220 -12.80 11.22 38.20
CA ALA A 220 -13.04 10.95 39.61
C ALA A 220 -13.46 12.21 40.39
N LEU A 221 -12.90 13.38 40.05
CA LEU A 221 -13.19 14.63 40.76
C LEU A 221 -14.40 15.40 40.23
N ILE A 222 -14.62 15.41 38.91
CA ILE A 222 -15.59 16.30 38.27
C ILE A 222 -16.80 15.50 37.76
N SER A 223 -16.58 14.61 36.80
CA SER A 223 -17.66 13.82 36.21
C SER A 223 -17.14 12.68 35.33
N GLN A 224 -17.81 11.52 35.41
CA GLN A 224 -17.58 10.39 34.52
C GLN A 224 -17.83 10.73 33.03
N LYS A 225 -18.59 11.79 32.71
CA LYS A 225 -18.80 12.25 31.32
C LYS A 225 -17.55 12.77 30.63
N LEU A 226 -16.46 12.99 31.38
CA LEU A 226 -15.15 13.36 30.84
C LEU A 226 -14.43 12.19 30.13
N SER A 227 -15.04 11.00 30.08
CA SER A 227 -14.54 9.87 29.28
C SER A 227 -14.33 10.20 27.79
N VAL A 228 -15.04 11.20 27.24
CA VAL A 228 -14.82 11.73 25.88
C VAL A 228 -13.37 12.17 25.63
N LEU A 229 -12.63 12.57 26.67
CA LEU A 229 -11.23 12.93 26.53
C LEU A 229 -10.36 11.73 26.11
N TYR A 230 -10.77 10.48 26.40
CA TYR A 230 -10.09 9.29 25.89
C TYR A 230 -10.24 9.17 24.38
N SER A 231 -11.43 9.42 23.83
CA SER A 231 -11.65 9.44 22.37
C SER A 231 -10.72 10.44 21.69
N LEU A 232 -10.53 11.62 22.33
CA LEU A 232 -9.66 12.67 21.80
C LEU A 232 -8.18 12.25 21.84
N LEU A 233 -7.76 11.66 22.96
CA LEU A 233 -6.41 11.12 23.13
C LEU A 233 -6.13 10.01 22.11
N ASN A 234 -7.09 9.11 21.87
CA ASN A 234 -6.99 8.02 20.89
C ASN A 234 -6.84 8.52 19.46
N VAL A 235 -7.64 9.53 19.06
CA VAL A 235 -7.50 10.17 17.74
C VAL A 235 -6.11 10.81 17.62
N PHE A 236 -5.65 11.53 18.65
CA PHE A 236 -4.33 12.16 18.65
C PHE A 236 -3.19 11.13 18.50
N ILE A 237 -3.23 10.05 19.28
CA ILE A 237 -2.25 8.96 19.20
C ILE A 237 -2.28 8.31 17.81
N THR A 238 -3.46 8.10 17.24
CA THR A 238 -3.62 7.51 15.92
C THR A 238 -3.03 8.39 14.82
N VAL A 239 -3.29 9.70 14.86
CA VAL A 239 -2.66 10.68 13.95
C VAL A 239 -1.14 10.64 14.08
N LEU A 240 -0.62 10.56 15.29
CA LEU A 240 0.82 10.46 15.54
C LEU A 240 1.42 9.20 14.90
N ILE A 241 0.81 8.04 15.10
CA ILE A 241 1.27 6.76 14.51
C ILE A 241 1.26 6.85 12.97
N ILE A 242 0.18 7.35 12.39
CA ILE A 242 0.04 7.49 10.93
C ILE A 242 1.06 8.49 10.38
N ALA A 243 1.38 9.54 11.14
CA ALA A 243 2.39 10.51 10.73
C ALA A 243 3.77 9.87 10.64
N PHE A 244 4.16 9.03 11.60
CA PHE A 244 5.40 8.28 11.51
C PHE A 244 5.44 7.34 10.30
N ILE A 245 4.34 6.63 9.99
CA ILE A 245 4.25 5.80 8.78
C ILE A 245 4.44 6.65 7.52
N SER A 246 3.76 7.79 7.45
CA SER A 246 3.80 8.71 6.29
C SER A 246 5.19 9.28 6.06
N VAL A 247 5.83 9.79 7.12
CA VAL A 247 7.16 10.41 7.01
C VAL A 247 8.25 9.36 6.76
N THR A 248 8.14 8.16 7.33
CA THR A 248 9.04 7.07 6.98
C THR A 248 8.93 6.71 5.49
N TYR A 249 7.71 6.69 4.94
CA TYR A 249 7.51 6.50 3.50
C TYR A 249 8.12 7.65 2.66
N GLU A 250 7.83 8.91 3.01
CA GLU A 250 8.42 10.09 2.35
C GLU A 250 9.95 10.02 2.36
N TYR A 251 10.53 9.73 3.52
CA TYR A 251 11.97 9.58 3.70
C TYR A 251 12.54 8.49 2.78
N LEU A 252 11.91 7.31 2.74
CA LEU A 252 12.39 6.21 1.93
C LEU A 252 12.32 6.49 0.44
N ILE A 253 11.27 7.14 -0.05
CA ILE A 253 11.18 7.52 -1.46
C ILE A 253 12.25 8.54 -1.83
N ASN A 254 12.44 9.57 -1.00
CA ASN A 254 13.40 10.63 -1.28
C ASN A 254 14.86 10.17 -1.20
N HIS A 255 15.12 9.08 -0.46
CA HIS A 255 16.46 8.50 -0.27
C HIS A 255 16.64 7.16 -0.98
N GLN A 256 15.73 6.79 -1.90
CA GLN A 256 16.09 5.74 -2.82
C GLN A 256 17.24 6.26 -3.70
N PRO A 257 18.27 5.45 -3.99
CA PRO A 257 19.11 5.75 -5.14
C PRO A 257 18.11 5.90 -6.28
N ILE A 258 18.14 7.06 -6.96
CA ILE A 258 17.33 7.31 -8.14
C ILE A 258 17.42 6.01 -8.93
N LYS A 259 16.31 5.26 -9.02
CA LYS A 259 16.20 4.30 -10.10
C LYS A 259 16.31 5.22 -11.28
N GLU A 260 17.48 5.27 -11.91
CA GLU A 260 17.55 5.70 -13.29
C GLU A 260 16.41 4.92 -13.92
N GLU A 261 15.30 5.62 -14.22
CA GLU A 261 14.41 5.14 -15.25
C GLU A 261 15.38 4.78 -16.35
N LYS A 262 15.47 3.48 -16.69
CA LYS A 262 16.31 3.08 -17.81
C LYS A 262 15.97 4.10 -18.89
N PRO A 263 16.96 4.88 -19.37
CA PRO A 263 16.70 5.91 -20.36
C PRO A 263 15.80 5.26 -21.40
N ILE A 264 14.72 5.93 -21.80
CA ILE A 264 13.80 5.38 -22.80
C ILE A 264 14.71 4.82 -23.89
N ASN A 265 14.70 3.49 -24.06
CA ASN A 265 15.65 2.88 -24.97
C ASN A 265 15.36 3.55 -26.31
N GLU A 266 16.38 4.17 -26.90
CA GLU A 266 16.25 4.59 -28.28
C GLU A 266 15.86 3.33 -29.08
N PRO A 267 15.00 3.47 -30.10
CA PRO A 267 14.58 2.32 -30.89
C PRO A 267 15.82 1.62 -31.43
N GLU A 268 16.12 0.42 -30.92
CA GLU A 268 17.27 -0.34 -31.38
C GLU A 268 16.85 -1.05 -32.67
N ILE A 269 17.50 -0.69 -33.77
CA ILE A 269 17.34 -1.36 -35.05
C ILE A 269 18.37 -2.46 -35.12
N THR A 270 17.92 -3.71 -35.00
CA THR A 270 18.77 -4.88 -35.22
C THR A 270 18.64 -5.28 -36.69
N LYS A 271 19.76 -5.27 -37.42
CA LYS A 271 19.84 -5.76 -38.79
C LYS A 271 20.43 -7.17 -38.79
N THR A 272 19.68 -8.11 -39.36
CA THR A 272 20.12 -9.45 -39.72
C THR A 272 20.12 -9.56 -41.25
N ASP A 273 20.81 -10.56 -41.81
CA ASP A 273 21.09 -10.67 -43.25
C ASP A 273 19.85 -10.45 -44.14
N ASN A 274 18.66 -10.86 -43.67
CA ASN A 274 17.39 -10.74 -44.39
C ASN A 274 16.26 -10.07 -43.57
N SER A 275 16.55 -9.41 -42.45
CA SER A 275 15.50 -8.76 -41.65
C SER A 275 15.95 -7.55 -40.85
N PHE A 276 15.01 -6.63 -40.64
CA PHE A 276 15.16 -5.52 -39.69
C PHE A 276 14.15 -5.69 -38.57
N LYS A 277 14.62 -5.56 -37.33
CA LYS A 277 13.78 -5.58 -36.14
C LYS A 277 13.96 -4.30 -35.35
N ILE A 278 12.85 -3.61 -35.08
CA ILE A 278 12.78 -2.40 -34.26
C ILE A 278 11.98 -2.72 -33.00
N SER A 279 12.52 -2.38 -31.83
CA SER A 279 11.81 -2.46 -30.56
C SER A 279 11.53 -1.06 -30.02
N ILE A 280 10.26 -0.73 -29.83
CA ILE A 280 9.80 0.60 -29.41
C ILE A 280 9.10 0.44 -28.06
N ASP A 281 9.50 1.26 -27.10
CA ASP A 281 8.91 1.26 -25.76
C ASP A 281 7.49 1.88 -25.79
N GLU A 282 6.51 1.28 -25.09
CA GLU A 282 5.14 1.82 -25.02
C GLU A 282 5.07 3.24 -24.41
N ARG A 283 6.12 3.66 -23.69
CA ARG A 283 6.23 4.99 -23.07
C ARG A 283 6.38 6.15 -24.07
N TYR A 284 6.51 5.87 -25.37
CA TYR A 284 6.54 6.90 -26.42
C TYR A 284 5.15 7.50 -26.76
N ASP A 285 4.09 7.20 -25.99
CA ASP A 285 2.70 7.65 -26.22
C ASP A 285 2.13 7.24 -27.60
N LEU A 286 2.72 6.20 -28.20
CA LEU A 286 2.29 5.61 -29.46
C LEU A 286 1.22 4.55 -29.20
N THR A 287 0.25 4.46 -30.09
CA THR A 287 -0.76 3.40 -30.05
C THR A 287 -0.43 2.32 -31.08
N PHE A 288 -0.90 1.09 -30.83
CA PHE A 288 -0.78 0.00 -31.80
C PHE A 288 -1.42 0.37 -33.15
N GLU A 289 -2.56 1.06 -33.14
CA GLU A 289 -3.27 1.49 -34.35
C GLU A 289 -2.51 2.58 -35.11
N SER A 290 -1.90 3.55 -34.42
CA SER A 290 -1.10 4.59 -35.09
C SER A 290 0.14 4.00 -35.75
N LEU A 291 0.81 3.05 -35.10
CA LEU A 291 1.95 2.33 -35.69
C LEU A 291 1.54 1.48 -36.90
N LYS A 292 0.39 0.79 -36.79
CA LYS A 292 -0.19 -0.01 -37.87
C LYS A 292 -0.51 0.86 -39.09
N GLU A 293 -1.12 2.02 -38.89
CA GLU A 293 -1.46 2.96 -39.97
C GLU A 293 -0.21 3.52 -40.66
N GLU A 294 0.81 3.93 -39.89
CA GLU A 294 2.08 4.44 -40.40
C GLU A 294 2.79 3.39 -41.28
N LEU A 295 2.94 2.15 -40.75
CA LEU A 295 3.58 1.05 -41.48
C LEU A 295 2.81 0.68 -42.74
N PHE A 296 1.47 0.64 -42.68
CA PHE A 296 0.67 0.37 -43.87
C PHE A 296 0.84 1.46 -44.93
N ASN A 297 0.84 2.74 -44.54
CA ASN A 297 1.03 3.87 -45.45
C ASN A 297 2.43 3.90 -46.08
N GLN A 298 3.46 3.47 -45.34
CA GLN A 298 4.82 3.36 -45.84
C GLN A 298 4.93 2.23 -46.87
N TYR A 299 4.49 1.02 -46.52
CA TYR A 299 4.81 -0.19 -47.27
C TYR A 299 3.79 -0.60 -48.34
N SER A 300 2.56 -0.09 -48.29
CA SER A 300 1.60 -0.23 -49.39
C SER A 300 2.13 0.37 -50.70
N LYS A 301 2.92 1.45 -50.64
CA LYS A 301 3.54 2.09 -51.80
C LYS A 301 4.54 1.21 -52.55
N ILE A 302 5.11 0.22 -51.86
CA ILE A 302 6.08 -0.72 -52.43
C ILE A 302 5.48 -2.15 -52.56
N GLY A 303 4.16 -2.26 -52.56
CA GLY A 303 3.45 -3.50 -52.91
C GLY A 303 3.13 -4.45 -51.76
N PHE A 304 3.20 -4.00 -50.49
CA PHE A 304 2.74 -4.78 -49.34
C PHE A 304 1.29 -4.44 -49.01
N GLU A 305 0.35 -5.12 -49.66
CA GLU A 305 -1.09 -4.85 -49.51
C GLU A 305 -1.84 -6.01 -48.87
N ASN A 306 -1.25 -7.20 -48.82
CA ASN A 306 -1.95 -8.41 -48.40
C ASN A 306 -1.87 -8.61 -46.88
N ILE A 307 -2.92 -8.21 -46.16
CA ILE A 307 -3.06 -8.40 -44.71
C ILE A 307 -3.34 -9.88 -44.43
N THR A 308 -2.41 -10.52 -43.71
CA THR A 308 -2.46 -11.96 -43.38
C THR A 308 -2.74 -12.22 -41.91
N ILE A 309 -2.42 -11.27 -41.03
CA ILE A 309 -2.79 -11.30 -39.61
C ILE A 309 -3.35 -9.92 -39.25
N ASP A 310 -4.55 -9.91 -38.65
CA ASP A 310 -5.15 -8.70 -38.09
C ASP A 310 -5.77 -9.02 -36.72
N LYS A 311 -4.98 -8.85 -35.67
CA LYS A 311 -5.38 -9.07 -34.27
C LYS A 311 -5.02 -7.83 -33.44
N PRO A 312 -5.68 -7.62 -32.29
CA PRO A 312 -5.44 -6.44 -31.45
C PRO A 312 -4.02 -6.23 -30.93
N SER A 313 -3.17 -7.28 -30.97
CA SER A 313 -1.79 -7.23 -30.49
C SER A 313 -0.78 -7.76 -31.50
N SER A 314 -1.22 -8.06 -32.73
CA SER A 314 -0.37 -8.60 -33.78
C SER A 314 -0.99 -8.35 -35.15
N TRP A 315 -0.21 -7.76 -36.05
CA TRP A 315 -0.63 -7.41 -37.39
C TRP A 315 0.47 -7.73 -38.38
N MET A 316 0.13 -8.32 -39.53
CA MET A 316 1.11 -8.72 -40.54
C MET A 316 0.62 -8.45 -41.95
N ILE A 317 1.48 -7.81 -42.76
CA ILE A 317 1.28 -7.62 -44.21
C ILE A 317 2.37 -8.31 -45.01
N LYS A 318 2.01 -8.80 -46.20
CA LYS A 318 2.92 -9.45 -47.14
C LYS A 318 2.95 -8.73 -48.47
N SER A 319 4.07 -8.88 -49.19
CA SER A 319 4.21 -8.40 -50.56
C SER A 319 3.29 -9.17 -51.51
N SER A 320 2.68 -8.45 -52.44
CA SER A 320 1.87 -9.02 -53.53
C SER A 320 2.73 -9.80 -54.54
N GLU A 321 4.02 -9.49 -54.64
CA GLU A 321 4.95 -10.10 -55.60
C GLU A 321 5.73 -11.28 -55.02
N SER A 322 5.99 -11.28 -53.71
CA SER A 322 6.76 -12.32 -53.01
C SER A 322 6.08 -12.75 -51.72
N ASN A 323 5.71 -14.04 -51.66
CA ASN A 323 5.03 -14.62 -50.50
C ASN A 323 5.95 -14.82 -49.28
N GLU A 324 7.26 -14.65 -49.49
CA GLU A 324 8.30 -14.80 -48.48
C GLU A 324 8.64 -13.48 -47.79
N SER A 325 8.16 -12.33 -48.30
CA SER A 325 8.46 -11.02 -47.73
C SER A 325 7.30 -10.54 -46.86
N TYR A 326 7.58 -10.07 -45.63
CA TYR A 326 6.54 -9.65 -44.70
C TYR A 326 6.97 -8.53 -43.76
N ILE A 327 5.97 -7.91 -43.16
CA ILE A 327 6.09 -6.89 -42.12
C ILE A 327 5.16 -7.27 -40.99
N LEU A 328 5.70 -7.44 -39.81
CA LEU A 328 5.00 -7.88 -38.61
C LEU A 328 5.13 -6.79 -37.55
N LEU A 329 3.99 -6.29 -37.08
CA LEU A 329 3.86 -5.48 -35.88
C LEU A 329 3.31 -6.36 -34.77
N SER A 330 3.95 -6.39 -33.61
CA SER A 330 3.45 -7.11 -32.44
C SER A 330 3.61 -6.30 -31.17
N HIS A 331 2.70 -6.50 -30.22
CA HIS A 331 2.77 -5.89 -28.90
C HIS A 331 3.04 -6.96 -27.85
N LYS A 332 4.19 -6.87 -27.19
CA LYS A 332 4.65 -7.86 -26.21
C LYS A 332 5.47 -7.22 -25.09
N ASP A 333 5.16 -7.58 -23.85
CA ASP A 333 5.94 -7.23 -22.65
C ASP A 333 6.31 -5.73 -22.56
N ASN A 334 5.35 -4.84 -22.87
CA ASN A 334 5.44 -3.38 -22.88
C ASN A 334 6.26 -2.76 -24.04
N PHE A 335 6.50 -3.53 -25.10
CA PHE A 335 7.15 -3.06 -26.33
C PHE A 335 6.27 -3.30 -27.55
N TYR A 336 6.35 -2.38 -28.50
CA TYR A 336 5.97 -2.61 -29.89
C TYR A 336 7.19 -3.13 -30.65
N GLU A 337 7.05 -4.29 -31.26
CA GLU A 337 8.09 -4.91 -32.06
C GLU A 337 7.67 -4.87 -33.54
N VAL A 338 8.49 -4.24 -34.36
CA VAL A 338 8.33 -4.19 -35.82
C VAL A 338 9.41 -5.05 -36.44
N GLU A 339 9.03 -6.10 -37.14
CA GLU A 339 9.92 -6.97 -37.89
C GLU A 339 9.60 -6.86 -39.38
N THR A 340 10.61 -6.60 -40.20
CA THR A 340 10.53 -6.66 -41.66
C THR A 340 11.46 -7.76 -42.15
N PHE A 341 11.02 -8.57 -43.10
CA PHE A 341 11.77 -9.71 -43.61
C PHE A 341 11.75 -9.71 -45.14
N ASN A 342 12.92 -9.91 -45.76
CA ASN A 342 13.16 -9.80 -47.20
C ASN A 342 12.67 -8.47 -47.80
N VAL A 343 12.92 -7.36 -47.09
CA VAL A 343 12.60 -6.00 -47.55
C VAL A 343 13.91 -5.22 -47.74
N GLU A 344 14.08 -4.52 -48.87
CA GLU A 344 15.32 -3.76 -49.14
C GLU A 344 15.38 -2.45 -48.34
N GLU A 345 14.22 -1.89 -47.97
CA GLU A 345 14.11 -0.62 -47.25
C GLU A 345 13.90 -0.82 -45.75
N GLU A 346 14.70 -0.09 -44.96
CA GLU A 346 14.59 -0.01 -43.50
C GLU A 346 13.28 0.71 -43.09
N PRO A 347 12.61 0.29 -41.99
CA PRO A 347 11.41 0.97 -41.53
C PRO A 347 11.75 2.38 -41.05
N ILE A 348 11.04 3.39 -41.56
CA ILE A 348 11.25 4.79 -41.18
C ILE A 348 10.09 5.17 -40.28
N LEU A 349 10.30 5.07 -38.96
CA LEU A 349 9.29 5.47 -37.97
C LEU A 349 9.67 6.83 -37.39
N ASP A 350 8.89 7.87 -37.69
CA ASP A 350 9.10 9.21 -37.12
C ASP A 350 8.46 9.30 -35.72
N ILE A 351 9.17 8.76 -34.74
CA ILE A 351 8.71 8.66 -33.34
C ILE A 351 8.59 10.03 -32.66
N LYS A 352 9.11 11.11 -33.27
CA LYS A 352 9.00 12.48 -32.74
C LYS A 352 7.83 13.27 -33.31
N ARG A 353 7.16 12.79 -34.37
CA ARG A 353 6.02 13.47 -35.01
C ARG A 353 4.65 12.92 -34.64
N LEU A 354 4.60 11.76 -33.97
CA LEU A 354 3.36 11.06 -33.61
C LEU A 354 2.86 11.44 -32.21
#